data_AF-A0A2U2ADG6-F1
#
_entry.id   AF-A0A2U2ADG6-F1
#
_cell.length_a   1.000
_cell.length_b   1.000
_cell.length_c   1.000
_cell.angle_alpha   90.00
_cell.angle_beta   90.00
_cell.angle_gamma   90.00
#
_symmetry.space_group_name_H-M   'P 1'
#
loop_
_entity.id
_entity.type
_entity.pdbx_description
1 polymer ?
#
loop_
_entity_poly.entity_id
_entity_poly.type
_entity_poly.pdbx_seq_one_letter_code
_entity_poly.pdbx_strand_id
1 'polypeptide(L)' 'MMDILNWFTDLGNSKTLAAVIFFVTFIGIIIYTFTGKARKERFDEYRYIPFMDDEEFIFDRKESKEQKDQDSQAK' A
#
# COMPACT_ATOMS: atom_id res chain seq x y z
N MET A 1 8.30 21.49 34.00
CA MET A 1 8.29 21.47 32.51
C MET A 1 9.70 21.43 31.91
N MET A 2 10.71 22.04 32.54
CA MET A 2 12.12 21.91 32.11
C MET A 2 12.82 20.65 32.64
N ASP A 3 12.13 19.89 33.51
CA ASP A 3 12.65 18.71 34.20
C ASP A 3 13.04 17.59 33.22
N ILE A 4 12.30 17.46 32.12
CA ILE A 4 12.61 16.52 31.03
C ILE A 4 13.88 16.92 30.28
N LEU A 5 14.08 18.22 30.04
CA LEU A 5 15.30 18.72 29.39
C LEU A 5 16.51 18.58 30.32
N ASN A 6 16.34 18.87 31.62
CA ASN A 6 17.39 18.68 32.61
C ASN A 6 17.78 17.20 32.77
N TRP A 7 16.78 16.31 32.77
CA TRP A 7 16.98 14.86 32.78
C TRP A 7 17.69 14.35 31.51
N PHE A 8 17.42 14.94 30.34
CA PHE A 8 18.10 14.60 29.08
C PHE A 8 19.58 15.00 29.10
N THR A 9 19.90 16.14 29.71
CA THR A 9 21.29 16.62 29.84
C THR A 9 22.05 15.98 31.01
N ASP A 10 21.38 15.22 31.86
CA ASP A 10 22.01 14.50 32.96
C ASP A 10 22.75 13.25 32.45
N LEU A 11 24.08 13.32 32.48
CA LEU A 11 24.97 12.22 32.09
C LEU A 11 24.80 10.95 32.96
N GLY A 12 24.24 11.08 34.16
CA GLY A 12 23.91 9.95 35.04
C GLY A 12 22.90 8.99 34.41
N ASN A 13 22.02 9.51 33.56
CA ASN A 13 20.96 8.73 32.90
C ASN A 13 21.29 8.38 31.45
N SER A 14 22.55 8.57 31.04
CA SER A 14 23.05 8.30 29.68
C SER A 14 22.73 6.89 29.17
N LYS A 15 22.74 5.87 30.03
CA LYS A 15 22.37 4.49 29.67
C LYS A 15 20.91 4.37 29.25
N THR A 16 20.01 4.95 30.04
CA THR A 16 18.57 4.97 29.76
C THR A 16 18.29 5.79 28.51
N LEU A 17 18.97 6.93 28.37
CA LEU A 17 18.81 7.81 27.21
C LEU A 17 19.23 7.12 25.91
N ALA A 18 20.39 6.47 25.91
CA ALA A 18 20.86 5.70 24.77
C ALA A 18 19.86 4.61 24.39
N ALA A 19 19.34 3.86 25.37
CA ALA A 19 18.34 2.82 25.14
C ALA A 19 17.06 3.37 24.48
N VAL A 20 16.54 4.51 24.95
CA VAL A 20 15.37 5.16 24.37
C VAL A 20 15.64 5.59 22.93
N ILE A 21 16.79 6.23 22.66
CA ILE A 21 17.16 6.66 21.31
C ILE A 21 17.28 5.46 20.37
N PHE A 22 17.97 4.39 20.77
CA PHE A 22 18.11 3.18 19.96
C PHE A 22 16.76 2.50 19.70
N PHE A 23 15.88 2.48 20.70
CA PHE A 23 14.57 1.87 20.56
C PHE A 23 13.65 2.66 19.62
N VAL A 24 13.59 3.99 19.78
CA VAL A 24 12.78 4.85 18.92
C VAL A 24 13.33 4.86 17.49
N THR A 25 14.64 4.90 17.30
CA THR A 25 15.26 4.80 15.96
C THR A 25 14.97 3.45 15.31
N PHE A 26 15.03 2.35 16.07
CA PHE A 26 14.68 1.02 15.57
C PHE A 26 13.22 0.94 15.11
N ILE A 27 12.27 1.41 15.93
CA ILE A 27 10.86 1.48 15.55
C ILE A 27 10.67 2.39 14.33
N GLY A 28 11.36 3.53 14.30
CA GLY A 28 11.32 4.46 13.17
C GLY A 28 11.76 3.80 11.86
N ILE A 29 12.82 2.99 11.89
CA ILE A 29 13.29 2.22 10.73
C ILE A 29 12.24 1.20 10.31
N ILE A 30 11.67 0.43 11.24
CA ILE A 30 10.60 -0.54 10.92
C ILE A 30 9.44 0.16 10.23
N ILE A 31 8.95 1.26 10.81
CA ILE A 31 7.84 2.02 10.23
C ILE A 31 8.23 2.53 8.84
N TYR A 32 9.41 3.12 8.67
CA TYR A 32 9.89 3.61 7.38
C TYR A 32 9.96 2.51 6.32
N THR A 33 10.52 1.34 6.68
CA THR A 33 10.69 0.22 5.75
C THR A 33 9.35 -0.42 5.37
N PHE A 34 8.42 -0.57 6.31
CA PHE A 34 7.17 -1.30 6.08
C PHE A 34 5.97 -0.43 5.70
N THR A 35 6.02 0.89 5.92
CA THR A 35 4.98 1.85 5.49
C THR A 35 4.96 2.04 3.97
N GLY A 36 6.00 1.64 3.25
CA GLY A 36 6.07 1.65 1.79
C GLY A 36 5.18 0.60 1.10
N LYS A 37 3.87 0.62 1.37
CA LYS A 37 2.87 -0.29 0.78
C LYS A 37 2.46 0.10 -0.65
N ALA A 38 2.95 1.22 -1.18
CA ALA A 38 2.65 1.74 -2.52
C ALA A 38 3.06 0.79 -3.67
N ARG A 39 3.86 -0.25 -3.40
CA ARG A 39 4.14 -1.31 -4.40
C ARG A 39 3.11 -2.43 -4.43
N LYS A 40 2.23 -2.59 -3.44
CA LYS A 40 1.26 -3.70 -3.42
C LYS A 40 0.09 -3.48 -4.38
N GLU A 41 -0.30 -2.23 -4.62
CA GLU A 41 -1.43 -1.90 -5.49
C GLU A 41 -1.19 -2.35 -6.94
N ARG A 42 0.03 -2.21 -7.44
CA ARG A 42 0.42 -2.69 -8.77
C ARG A 42 0.45 -4.21 -8.92
N PHE A 43 0.50 -4.98 -7.83
CA PHE A 43 0.50 -6.45 -7.90
C PHE A 43 -0.89 -7.06 -7.65
N ASP A 44 -1.79 -6.37 -6.93
CA ASP A 44 -3.19 -6.80 -6.83
C ASP A 44 -3.96 -6.56 -8.15
N GLU A 45 -3.57 -5.56 -8.95
CA GLU A 45 -4.13 -5.34 -10.30
C GLU A 45 -3.88 -6.54 -11.24
N TYR A 46 -2.82 -7.32 -11.00
CA TYR A 46 -2.50 -8.55 -11.74
C TYR A 46 -3.02 -9.84 -11.07
N ARG A 47 -3.78 -9.76 -9.96
CA ARG A 47 -4.36 -10.97 -9.34
C ARG A 47 -5.47 -11.58 -10.21
N TYR A 48 -6.09 -10.78 -11.07
CA TYR A 48 -7.15 -11.21 -11.99
C TYR A 48 -6.68 -11.22 -13.44
N ILE A 49 -5.44 -11.67 -13.70
CA ILE A 49 -5.08 -12.00 -15.08
C ILE A 49 -5.86 -13.28 -15.42
N PRO A 50 -6.81 -13.25 -16.36
CA PRO A 50 -7.47 -14.47 -16.81
C PRO A 50 -6.39 -15.40 -17.35
N PHE A 51 -6.37 -16.65 -16.87
CA PHE A 51 -5.51 -17.67 -17.44
C PHE A 51 -5.87 -17.76 -18.93
N MET A 52 -4.89 -17.47 -19.81
CA MET A 52 -5.08 -17.62 -21.26
C MET A 52 -5.29 -19.09 -21.68
N ASP A 53 -5.22 -20.02 -20.73
CA ASP A 53 -5.53 -21.45 -20.92
C ASP A 53 -7.03 -21.76 -20.82
N ASP A 54 -7.86 -20.85 -20.30
CA ASP A 54 -9.33 -20.95 -20.37
C ASP A 54 -9.83 -20.03 -21.50
N GLU A 55 -9.59 -20.44 -22.75
CA GLU A 55 -10.21 -19.89 -23.95
C GLU A 55 -11.76 -20.03 -23.88
N GLU A 56 -12.48 -19.18 -23.13
CA GLU A 56 -13.95 -19.18 -23.27
C GLU A 56 -14.73 -17.90 -22.89
N PHE A 57 -14.12 -16.77 -22.54
CA PHE A 57 -14.90 -15.58 -22.10
C PHE A 57 -14.66 -14.26 -22.85
N ILE A 58 -14.53 -14.30 -24.19
CA ILE A 58 -14.59 -13.08 -25.04
C ILE A 58 -15.72 -13.14 -26.09
N PHE A 59 -16.91 -13.64 -25.73
CA PHE A 59 -18.08 -13.56 -26.61
C PHE A 59 -19.21 -12.64 -26.14
N ASP A 60 -19.32 -12.30 -24.85
CA ASP A 60 -20.55 -11.65 -24.36
C ASP A 60 -20.56 -10.10 -24.44
N ARG A 61 -19.39 -9.46 -24.65
CA ARG A 61 -19.30 -7.98 -24.67
C ARG A 61 -19.48 -7.37 -26.07
N LYS A 62 -19.32 -8.15 -27.15
CA LYS A 62 -19.49 -7.61 -28.52
C LYS A 62 -20.96 -7.58 -28.94
N GLU A 63 -21.72 -8.63 -28.66
CA GLU A 63 -23.14 -8.71 -29.06
C GLU A 63 -23.99 -7.60 -28.42
N SER A 64 -23.74 -7.26 -27.16
CA SER A 64 -24.50 -6.22 -26.44
C SER A 64 -24.24 -4.78 -26.94
N LYS A 65 -23.17 -4.54 -27.69
CA LYS A 65 -22.90 -3.23 -28.33
C LYS A 65 -23.51 -3.14 -29.72
N GLU A 66 -23.40 -4.19 -30.53
CA GLU A 66 -23.99 -4.21 -31.88
C GLU A 66 -25.53 -4.12 -31.85
N GLN A 67 -26.18 -4.71 -30.85
CA GLN A 67 -27.64 -4.64 -30.72
C GLN A 67 -28.15 -3.24 -30.35
N LYS A 68 -27.40 -2.47 -29.54
CA LYS A 68 -27.79 -1.09 -29.14
C LYS A 68 -27.62 -0.07 -30.27
N ASP A 69 -26.63 -0.29 -31.14
CA ASP A 69 -26.34 0.59 -32.27
C ASP A 69 -27.30 0.38 -33.44
N GLN A 70 -27.91 -0.81 -33.58
CA GLN A 70 -28.98 -1.07 -34.56
C GLN A 70 -30.34 -0.54 -34.12
N ASP A 71 -30.69 -0.66 -32.83
CA ASP A 71 -31.99 -0.20 -32.31
C ASP A 71 -32.10 1.34 -32.24
N SER A 72 -30.95 2.04 -32.15
CA SER A 72 -30.89 3.51 -32.22
C SER A 72 -30.95 4.07 -33.66
N GLN A 73 -30.68 3.25 -34.68
CA GLN A 73 -30.74 3.65 -36.09
C GLN A 73 -32.09 3.31 -36.75
N ALA A 74 -32.93 2.49 -36.11
CA ALA A 74 -34.26 2.10 -36.59
C ALA A 74 -35.41 2.94 -35.98
N LYS A 75 -35.10 4.02 -35.24
CA LYS A 75 -36.08 4.87 -34.57
C LYS A 75 -36.05 6.31 -35.08
#